data_AF-A0A7X9PFC0-F1
#
_entry.id   AF-A0A7X9PFC0-F1
#
_cell.length_a   1.000
_cell.length_b   1.000
_cell.length_c   1.000
_cell.angle_alpha   90.00
_cell.angle_beta   90.00
_cell.angle_gamma   90.00
#
_symmetry.space_group_name_H-M   'P 1'
#
loop_
_entity.id
_entity.type
_entity.pdbx_description
1 polymer ?
#
loop_
_entity_poly.entity_id
_entity_poly.type
_entity_poly.pdbx_seq_one_letter_code
_entity_poly.pdbx_strand_id
1 'polypeptide(L)' 'MNYIIDAHEDIACSALSFHRDLCLSAAETRQREKGSLYPVWNHGETTLGWPDYQRGKIAVIFATLFSAPAAYS' A
#
# COMPACT_ATOMS: atom_id res chain seq x y z
N MET A 1 19.40 13.07 15.33
CA MET A 1 18.17 12.26 15.20
C MET A 1 17.91 12.13 13.71
N ASN A 2 17.80 10.92 13.16
CA ASN A 2 17.55 10.73 11.73
C ASN A 2 16.08 10.37 11.55
N TYR A 3 15.38 11.12 10.71
CA TYR A 3 14.01 10.82 10.33
C TYR A 3 14.00 10.23 8.92
N ILE A 4 13.20 9.19 8.73
CA ILE A 4 12.89 8.65 7.41
C ILE A 4 11.52 9.18 7.04
N ILE A 5 11.44 9.84 5.89
CA ILE A 5 10.21 10.40 5.35
C ILE A 5 9.92 9.65 4.05
N ASP A 6 8.74 9.04 3.99
CA ASP A 6 8.21 8.50 2.75
C ASP A 6 7.36 9.55 2.06
N ALA A 7 7.85 10.06 0.92
CA ALA A 7 7.23 11.16 0.21
C ALA A 7 6.10 10.71 -0.74
N HIS A 8 5.89 9.40 -0.93
CA HIS A 8 4.92 8.93 -1.91
C HIS A 8 4.45 7.51 -1.64
N GLU A 9 3.31 7.37 -0.96
CA GLU A 9 2.63 6.07 -0.81
C GLU A 9 1.20 6.12 -1.33
N ASP A 10 0.84 5.16 -2.19
CA ASP A 10 -0.48 4.97 -2.81
C ASP A 10 -1.55 4.42 -1.85
N ILE A 11 -1.68 5.04 -0.67
CA ILE A 11 -2.60 4.66 0.41
C ILE A 11 -4.06 4.61 -0.07
N ALA A 12 -4.51 5.63 -0.82
CA ALA A 12 -5.89 5.67 -1.28
C ALA A 12 -6.18 4.62 -2.37
N CYS A 13 -5.27 4.42 -3.32
CA CYS A 13 -5.41 3.39 -4.35
C CYS A 13 -5.40 1.99 -3.73
N SER A 14 -4.49 1.75 -2.78
CA SER A 14 -4.40 0.49 -2.02
C SER A 14 -5.72 0.14 -1.31
N ALA A 15 -6.31 1.11 -0.60
CA ALA A 15 -7.55 0.92 0.14
C ALA A 15 -8.79 0.82 -0.77
N LEU A 16 -8.91 1.68 -1.78
CA LEU A 16 -10.14 1.82 -2.55
C LEU A 16 -10.21 0.85 -3.75
N SER A 17 -9.10 0.59 -4.43
CA SER A 17 -9.06 -0.29 -5.61
C SER A 17 -8.86 -1.75 -5.24
N PHE A 18 -8.06 -2.02 -4.21
CA PHE A 18 -7.68 -3.38 -3.80
C PHE A 18 -8.27 -3.81 -2.45
N HIS A 19 -9.07 -2.96 -1.80
CA HIS A 19 -9.70 -3.24 -0.50
C HIS A 19 -8.72 -3.69 0.59
N ARG A 20 -7.47 -3.23 0.51
CA ARG A 20 -6.43 -3.58 1.48
C ARG A 20 -6.67 -2.83 2.79
N ASP A 21 -6.63 -3.57 3.89
CA ASP A 21 -6.58 -2.98 5.22
C ASP A 21 -5.14 -2.60 5.56
N LEU A 22 -4.86 -1.30 5.56
CA LEU A 22 -3.53 -0.74 5.84
C LEU A 22 -3.11 -0.92 7.31
N CYS A 23 -4.01 -1.34 8.21
CA CYS A 23 -3.64 -1.68 9.58
C CYS A 23 -2.88 -3.01 9.67
N LEU A 24 -2.94 -3.85 8.63
CA LEU A 24 -2.23 -5.12 8.55
C LEU A 24 -0.82 -4.94 8.03
N SER A 25 0.07 -5.88 8.35
CA SER A 25 1.38 -5.93 7.69
C SER A 25 1.25 -6.36 6.23
N ALA A 26 2.23 -5.99 5.40
CA ALA A 26 2.34 -6.44 4.03
C ALA A 26 2.35 -7.98 3.94
N ALA A 27 2.99 -8.64 4.90
CA ALA A 27 3.00 -10.10 4.98
C ALA A 27 1.60 -10.69 5.19
N GLU A 28 0.81 -10.14 6.12
CA GLU A 28 -0.56 -10.59 6.38
C GLU A 28 -1.47 -10.34 5.18
N THR A 29 -1.37 -9.15 4.57
CA THR A 29 -2.15 -8.83 3.38
C THR A 29 -1.79 -9.75 2.22
N ARG A 30 -0.50 -10.02 1.95
CA ARG A 30 -0.07 -11.01 0.93
C ARG A 30 -0.66 -12.39 1.17
N GLN A 31 -0.72 -12.84 2.44
CA GLN A 31 -1.35 -14.12 2.78
C GLN A 31 -2.85 -14.10 2.49
N ARG A 32 -3.55 -13.00 2.78
CA ARG A 32 -4.98 -12.84 2.49
C ARG A 32 -5.28 -12.73 0.99
N GLU A 33 -4.34 -12.19 0.21
CA GLU A 33 -4.47 -12.04 -1.24
C GLU A 33 -4.18 -13.33 -2.01
N LYS A 34 -3.70 -14.39 -1.36
CA LYS A 34 -3.46 -15.68 -2.02
C LYS A 34 -4.73 -16.22 -2.65
N GLY A 35 -4.66 -16.49 -3.96
CA GLY A 35 -5.80 -16.97 -4.74
C GLY A 35 -6.75 -15.86 -5.23
N SER A 36 -6.49 -14.60 -4.88
CA SER A 36 -7.18 -13.44 -5.48
C SER A 36 -6.48 -12.96 -6.76
N LEU A 37 -7.16 -12.10 -7.51
CA LEU A 37 -6.59 -11.44 -8.70
C LEU A 37 -5.79 -10.17 -8.36
N TYR A 38 -5.79 -9.70 -7.10
CA TYR A 38 -5.18 -8.41 -6.74
C TYR A 38 -3.69 -8.32 -7.07
N PRO A 39 -2.84 -9.33 -6.79
CA PRO A 39 -1.42 -9.26 -7.17
C PRO A 39 -1.21 -9.22 -8.69
N VAL A 40 -2.12 -9.82 -9.47
CA VAL A 40 -2.06 -9.80 -10.93
C VAL A 40 -2.45 -8.42 -11.47
N TRP A 41 -3.57 -7.86 -11.00
CA TRP A 41 -4.03 -6.53 -11.41
C TRP A 41 -3.07 -5.41 -10.99
N ASN A 42 -2.46 -5.55 -9.82
CA ASN A 42 -1.48 -4.60 -9.30
C ASN A 42 -0.06 -4.83 -9.86
N HIS A 43 0.13 -5.82 -10.75
CA HIS A 43 1.44 -6.22 -11.28
C HIS A 43 2.49 -6.48 -10.17
N GLY A 44 2.05 -6.97 -9.01
CA GLY A 44 2.90 -7.15 -7.84
C GLY A 44 2.12 -7.27 -6.54
N GLU A 45 2.80 -7.76 -5.51
CA GLU A 45 2.28 -7.89 -4.16
C GLU A 45 2.23 -6.54 -3.42
N THR A 46 1.39 -6.42 -2.39
CA THR A 46 1.44 -5.25 -1.49
C THR A 46 2.82 -5.11 -0.86
N THR A 47 3.30 -3.89 -0.69
CA THR A 47 4.68 -3.61 -0.22
C THR A 47 4.73 -3.29 1.27
N LEU A 48 3.79 -2.51 1.77
CA LEU A 48 3.80 -1.92 3.10
C LEU A 48 2.41 -1.95 3.76
N GLY A 49 2.43 -1.75 5.07
CA GLY A 49 1.27 -1.57 5.93
C GLY A 49 1.71 -0.98 7.27
N TRP A 50 0.77 -0.60 8.14
CA TRP A 50 1.06 0.10 9.38
C TRP A 50 2.13 -0.57 10.26
N PRO A 51 2.10 -1.91 10.48
CA PRO A 51 3.14 -2.58 11.25
C PRO A 51 4.54 -2.48 10.62
N ASP A 52 4.62 -2.39 9.28
CA ASP A 52 5.89 -2.25 8.56
C ASP A 52 6.46 -0.83 8.72
N TYR A 53 5.61 0.20 8.65
CA TYR A 53 5.98 1.58 8.93
C TYR A 53 6.49 1.76 10.36
N GLN A 54 5.80 1.16 11.33
CA GLN A 54 6.21 1.18 12.73
C GLN A 54 7.57 0.49 12.92
N ARG A 55 7.77 -0.69 12.31
CA ARG A 55 9.04 -1.42 12.37
C ARG A 55 10.19 -0.65 11.72
N GLY A 56 9.92 0.03 10.61
CA GLY A 56 10.87 0.90 9.90
C GLY A 56 11.15 2.23 10.59
N LYS A 57 10.39 2.58 11.64
CA LYS A 57 10.45 3.89 12.32
C LYS A 57 10.28 5.05 11.32
N ILE A 58 9.35 4.88 10.38
CA ILE A 58 9.02 5.92 9.40
C ILE A 58 8.30 7.05 10.13
N ALA A 59 8.82 8.27 9.98
CA ALA A 59 8.38 9.42 10.76
C ALA A 59 7.14 10.09 10.14
N VAL A 60 7.11 10.18 8.82
CA VAL A 60 6.03 10.81 8.04
C VAL A 60 5.85 10.02 6.75
N ILE A 61 4.59 9.83 6.35
CA ILE A 61 4.18 9.21 5.08
C ILE A 61 3.24 10.19 4.38
N PHE A 62 3.47 10.44 3.11
CA PHE A 62 2.56 11.21 2.27
C PHE A 62 1.61 10.26 1.55
N ALA A 63 0.36 10.24 2.00
CA ALA A 63 -0.71 9.46 1.38
C ALA A 63 -1.16 10.14 0.07
N THR A 64 -0.92 9.50 -1.06
CA THR A 64 -1.24 10.05 -2.37
C THR A 64 -2.67 9.72 -2.79
N LEU A 65 -3.22 10.57 -3.64
CA LEU A 65 -4.42 10.30 -4.43
C LEU A 65 -3.98 10.08 -5.87
N PHE A 66 -4.24 8.89 -6.39
CA PHE A 66 -4.00 8.55 -7.78
C PHE A 66 -5.34 8.48 -8.51
N SER A 67 -5.40 9.10 -9.70
CA SER A 67 -6.51 8.97 -10.63
C SER A 67 -5.94 8.59 -11.98
N ALA A 68 -6.33 7.41 -12.48
CA ALA A 68 -5.95 6.97 -13.81
C ALA A 68 -6.56 7.92 -14.86
N PRO A 69 -5.92 8.10 -16.03
CA PRO A 69 -6.56 8.80 -17.13
C PRO A 69 -7.89 8.13 -17.49
N ALA A 70 -8.89 8.90 -17.92
CA ALA A 70 -10.23 8.40 -18.22
C ALA A 70 -10.26 7.30 -19.29
N ALA A 71 -9.26 7.23 -20.18
CA ALA A 71 -9.13 6.16 -21.17
C ALA A 71 -8.76 4.79 -20.58
N TYR A 72 -8.34 4.75 -19.31
CA TYR A 72 -7.84 3.57 -18.60
C TYR A 72 -8.53 3.37 -17.23
N SER A 73 -9.64 4.08 -16.98
CA SER A 73 -10.42 3.99 -15.74
C SER A 73 -11.57 3.00 -15.84
#